data_AF-V4JCA2-F1
#
_entry.id   AF-V4JCA2-F1
#
_cell.length_a   1.000
_cell.length_b   1.000
_cell.length_c   1.000
_cell.angle_alpha   90.00
_cell.angle_beta   90.00
_cell.angle_gamma   90.00
#
_symmetry.space_group_name_H-M   'P 1'
#
loop_
_entity.id
_entity.type
_entity.pdbx_description
1 polymer ?
#
loop_
_entity_poly.entity_id
_entity_poly.type
_entity_poly.pdbx_seq_one_letter_code
_entity_poly.pdbx_strand_id
1 'polypeptide(L)'
;MNNSPFFLQFTVRRRATPDQDNQAHKALATVIVFAANDVTARSRAGRLIGANLLEIESFDRIQRIHESRVPTLDKVLRDLFSKAEFFGGALHLDFYPARPLDQR
;
A
#
# COMPACT_ATOMS: atom_id res chain seq x y z
N MET A 1 17.04 -8.07 -16.28
CA MET A 1 16.85 -6.85 -15.47
C MET A 1 16.60 -7.29 -14.04
N ASN A 2 17.48 -6.92 -13.09
CA ASN A 2 17.29 -7.27 -11.67
C ASN A 2 16.20 -6.36 -11.08
N ASN A 3 15.01 -6.90 -10.89
CA ASN A 3 13.98 -6.21 -10.10
C ASN A 3 14.31 -6.39 -8.62
N SER A 4 14.28 -5.31 -7.87
CA SER A 4 14.40 -5.33 -6.41
C SER A 4 13.06 -5.05 -5.75
N PRO A 5 12.81 -5.60 -4.56
CA PRO A 5 11.62 -5.30 -3.80
C PRO A 5 11.69 -3.88 -3.22
N PHE A 6 10.60 -3.14 -3.41
CA PHE A 6 10.38 -1.82 -2.83
C PHE A 6 9.17 -1.87 -1.92
N PHE A 7 9.35 -1.32 -0.73
CA PHE A 7 8.31 -0.98 0.22
C PHE A 7 7.87 0.45 -0.04
N LEU A 8 6.57 0.69 -0.16
CA LEU A 8 5.98 2.02 -0.34
C LEU A 8 4.81 2.20 0.61
N GLN A 9 4.62 3.43 1.09
CA GLN A 9 3.44 3.82 1.87
C GLN A 9 2.77 5.03 1.26
N PHE A 10 1.44 4.98 1.26
CA PHE A 10 0.57 6.04 0.77
C PHE A 10 -0.59 6.22 1.74
N THR A 11 -1.00 7.47 1.95
CA THR A 11 -2.31 7.73 2.54
C THR A 11 -3.32 7.68 1.41
N VAL A 12 -4.34 6.84 1.60
CA VAL A 12 -5.39 6.60 0.61
C VAL A 12 -6.76 6.82 1.21
N ARG A 13 -7.73 7.09 0.35
CA ARG A 13 -9.15 7.07 0.68
C ARG A 13 -9.88 6.13 -0.26
N ARG A 14 -10.98 5.52 0.20
CA ARG A 14 -11.90 4.84 -0.74
C ARG A 14 -12.49 5.87 -1.70
N ARG A 15 -12.53 5.52 -2.98
CA ARG A 15 -13.27 6.31 -3.96
C ARG A 15 -14.76 6.20 -3.62
N ALA A 16 -15.44 7.33 -3.47
CA ALA A 16 -16.88 7.35 -3.23
C ALA A 16 -17.59 6.63 -4.39
N THR A 17 -18.38 5.61 -4.08
CA THR A 17 -19.38 5.06 -4.99
C THR A 17 -20.74 5.68 -4.66
N PRO A 18 -21.65 5.84 -5.64
CA PRO A 18 -22.95 6.51 -5.42
C PRO A 18 -23.81 5.91 -4.30
N ASP A 19 -23.54 4.65 -3.93
CA ASP A 19 -24.30 3.85 -2.96
C ASP A 19 -23.64 3.74 -1.56
N GLN A 20 -22.49 4.38 -1.31
CA GLN A 20 -21.82 4.29 -0.02
C GLN A 20 -21.92 5.59 0.77
N ASP A 21 -22.51 5.45 1.97
CA ASP A 21 -22.62 6.50 2.98
C ASP A 21 -21.25 7.15 3.24
N ASN A 22 -21.25 8.46 3.37
CA ASN A 22 -20.15 9.40 3.10
C ASN A 22 -18.96 9.35 4.09
N GLN A 23 -18.77 8.24 4.80
CA GLN A 23 -17.59 8.06 5.63
C GLN A 23 -16.41 7.69 4.72
N ALA A 24 -15.70 8.71 4.25
CA ALA A 24 -14.42 8.55 3.59
C ALA A 24 -13.42 7.91 4.59
N HIS A 25 -13.41 6.58 4.65
CA HIS A 25 -12.46 5.83 5.45
C HIS A 25 -11.08 6.02 4.83
N LYS A 26 -10.31 6.92 5.44
CA LYS A 26 -8.88 7.05 5.17
C LYS A 26 -8.17 5.79 5.65
N ALA A 27 -7.14 5.39 4.94
CA ALA A 27 -6.28 4.27 5.31
C ALA A 27 -4.83 4.58 4.97
N LEU A 28 -3.92 3.88 5.64
CA LEU A 28 -2.54 3.75 5.21
C LEU A 28 -2.44 2.52 4.30
N ALA A 29 -2.05 2.75 3.05
CA ALA A 29 -1.75 1.70 2.08
C ALA A 29 -0.26 1.36 2.12
N THR A 30 0.06 0.17 2.60
CA THR A 30 1.40 -0.39 2.56
C THR A 30 1.51 -1.31 1.34
N VAL A 31 2.45 -1.00 0.44
CA VAL A 31 2.62 -1.70 -0.83
C VAL A 31 4.03 -2.27 -0.95
N ILE A 32 4.15 -3.53 -1.35
CA ILE A 32 5.43 -4.10 -1.79
C ILE A 32 5.33 -4.40 -3.29
N VAL A 33 6.30 -3.93 -4.08
CA VAL A 33 6.41 -4.23 -5.52
C VAL A 33 7.85 -4.53 -5.90
N PHE A 34 8.04 -5.40 -6.88
CA PHE A 34 9.35 -5.64 -7.48
C PHE A 34 9.53 -4.68 -8.66
N ALA A 35 10.61 -3.92 -8.70
CA ALA A 35 10.85 -2.92 -9.75
C ALA A 35 12.35 -2.69 -9.99
N ALA A 36 12.69 -2.08 -11.12
CA ALA A 36 14.08 -1.73 -11.44
C ALA A 36 14.58 -0.48 -10.69
N ASN A 37 13.68 0.45 -10.39
CA ASN A 37 13.98 1.73 -9.74
C ASN A 37 12.73 2.31 -9.06
N ASP A 38 12.93 3.37 -8.28
CA ASP A 38 11.89 4.08 -7.51
C ASP A 38 10.74 4.58 -8.38
N VAL A 39 11.04 5.10 -9.58
CA VAL A 39 10.02 5.61 -10.51
C VAL A 39 9.08 4.48 -10.95
N THR A 40 9.66 3.35 -11.35
CA THR A 40 8.91 2.15 -11.75
C THR A 40 8.15 1.57 -10.57
N ALA A 41 8.74 1.58 -9.37
CA ALA A 41 8.09 1.12 -8.14
C ALA A 41 6.83 1.95 -7.81
N ARG A 42 6.95 3.28 -7.84
CA ARG A 42 5.80 4.19 -7.63
C ARG A 42 4.70 3.99 -8.65
N SER A 43 5.06 3.83 -9.93
CA SER A 43 4.09 3.58 -11.00
C SER A 43 3.33 2.26 -10.79
N ARG A 44 4.05 1.16 -10.46
CA ARG A 44 3.44 -0.14 -10.16
C ARG A 44 2.55 -0.09 -8.93
N ALA A 45 3.02 0.55 -7.86
CA ALA A 45 2.26 0.70 -6.63
C ALA A 45 0.98 1.53 -6.86
N GLY A 46 1.08 2.64 -7.60
CA GLY A 46 -0.07 3.47 -7.96
C GLY A 46 -1.11 2.71 -8.78
N ARG A 47 -0.67 1.87 -9.73
CA ARG A 47 -1.57 0.99 -10.48
C ARG A 47 -2.28 -0.02 -9.57
N LEU A 48 -1.55 -0.62 -8.62
CA LEU A 48 -2.12 -1.57 -7.67
C LEU A 48 -3.16 -0.91 -6.75
N ILE A 49 -2.88 0.31 -6.26
CA ILE A 49 -3.81 1.09 -5.44
C ILE A 49 -5.07 1.43 -6.25
N GLY A 50 -4.92 1.94 -7.48
CA GLY A 50 -6.06 2.27 -8.35
C GLY A 50 -6.94 1.07 -8.70
N ALA A 51 -6.34 -0.12 -8.86
CA ALA A 51 -7.09 -1.36 -9.09
C ALA A 51 -7.98 -1.78 -7.90
N ASN A 52 -7.69 -1.28 -6.68
CA ASN A 52 -8.46 -1.55 -5.47
C ASN A 52 -9.51 -0.47 -5.17
N LEU A 53 -9.87 0.37 -6.16
CA LEU A 53 -10.84 1.47 -6.00
C LEU A 53 -10.45 2.48 -4.91
N LEU A 54 -9.15 2.67 -4.72
CA LEU A 54 -8.58 3.63 -3.79
C LEU A 54 -8.06 4.85 -4.55
N GLU A 55 -8.10 6.00 -3.89
CA GLU A 55 -7.52 7.24 -4.35
C GLU A 55 -6.35 7.61 -3.45
N ILE A 56 -5.22 7.96 -4.06
CA ILE A 56 -4.01 8.38 -3.34
C ILE A 56 -4.20 9.84 -2.91
N GLU A 57 -4.18 10.09 -1.61
CA GLU A 57 -4.16 11.44 -1.05
C GLU A 57 -2.72 11.97 -0.94
N SER A 58 -1.82 11.14 -0.42
CA SER A 58 -0.40 11.47 -0.29
C SER A 58 0.49 10.26 -0.48
N PHE A 59 1.72 10.53 -0.92
CA PHE A 59 2.82 9.57 -0.86
C PHE A 59 3.63 9.85 0.39
N ASP A 60 3.87 8.83 1.21
CA ASP A 60 4.47 9.02 2.54
C ASP A 60 5.91 8.49 2.60
N ARG A 61 6.18 7.31 2.01
CA ARG A 61 7.50 6.66 2.13
C ARG A 61 7.80 5.72 0.96
N ILE A 62 9.08 5.61 0.61
CA ILE A 62 9.65 4.54 -0.23
C ILE A 62 10.93 4.03 0.41
N GLN A 63 11.15 2.72 0.37
CA GLN A 63 12.37 2.08 0.81
C GLN A 63 12.64 0.83 -0.03
N ARG A 64 13.87 0.68 -0.52
CA ARG A 64 14.31 -0.58 -1.11
C ARG A 64 14.53 -1.62 -0.01
N ILE A 65 13.93 -2.79 -0.14
CA ILE A 65 14.16 -3.91 0.77
C ILE A 65 15.42 -4.64 0.27
N HIS A 66 16.40 -4.80 1.15
CA HIS A 66 17.52 -5.71 0.89
C HIS A 66 17.09 -7.14 1.20
N GLU A 67 17.41 -8.09 0.31
CA GLU A 67 17.03 -9.50 0.45
C GLU A 67 17.47 -10.10 1.80
N SER A 68 18.65 -9.69 2.29
CA SER A 68 19.17 -10.10 3.60
C SER A 68 18.33 -9.65 4.80
N ARG A 69 17.44 -8.66 4.63
CA ARG A 69 16.53 -8.16 5.69
C ARG A 69 15.13 -8.77 5.62
N VAL A 70 14.81 -9.54 4.59
CA VAL A 70 13.49 -10.22 4.50
C VAL A 70 13.22 -11.12 5.72
N PRO A 71 14.20 -11.90 6.24
CA PRO A 71 13.99 -12.70 7.45
C PRO A 71 13.77 -11.88 8.73
N THR A 72 14.05 -10.58 8.73
CA THR A 72 13.83 -9.70 9.89
C THR A 72 12.51 -8.92 9.83
N LEU A 73 11.77 -9.02 8.72
CA LEU A 73 10.44 -8.42 8.61
C LEU A 73 9.48 -9.07 9.62
N ASP A 74 8.57 -8.28 10.18
CA ASP A 74 7.46 -8.81 10.98
C ASP A 74 6.55 -9.71 10.14
N LYS A 75 5.62 -10.40 10.80
CA LYS A 75 4.74 -11.37 10.14
C LYS A 75 3.91 -10.74 9.01
N VAL A 76 3.35 -9.55 9.21
CA VAL A 76 2.47 -8.88 8.23
C VAL A 76 3.27 -8.48 6.99
N LEU A 77 4.44 -7.86 7.20
CA LEU A 77 5.32 -7.45 6.11
C LEU A 77 5.93 -8.64 5.37
N ARG A 78 6.21 -9.75 6.07
CA ARG A 78 6.69 -10.98 5.46
C ARG A 78 5.62 -11.64 4.59
N ASP A 79 4.39 -11.74 5.09
CA ASP A 79 3.26 -12.25 4.32
C ASP A 79 2.98 -11.38 3.09
N LEU A 80 3.08 -10.06 3.25
CA LEU A 80 2.94 -9.10 2.15
C LEU A 80 4.07 -9.25 1.12
N PHE A 81 5.31 -9.43 1.58
CA PHE A 81 6.47 -9.67 0.72
C PHE A 81 6.30 -10.95 -0.10
N SER A 82 5.93 -12.06 0.54
CA SER A 82 5.70 -13.33 -0.16
C SER A 82 4.59 -13.20 -1.20
N LYS A 83 3.47 -12.53 -0.89
CA LYS A 83 2.43 -12.25 -1.90
C LYS A 83 2.99 -11.43 -3.06
N ALA A 84 3.78 -10.39 -2.79
CA ALA A 84 4.37 -9.56 -3.82
C ALA A 84 5.37 -10.33 -4.71
N GLU A 85 6.06 -11.33 -4.17
CA GLU A 85 6.98 -12.19 -4.90
C GLU A 85 6.23 -13.04 -5.94
N PHE A 86 5.08 -13.62 -5.57
CA PHE A 86 4.28 -14.43 -6.50
C PHE A 86 3.52 -13.60 -7.55
N PHE A 87 2.99 -12.43 -7.18
CA PHE A 87 2.10 -11.66 -8.05
C PHE A 87 2.75 -10.40 -8.66
N GLY A 88 4.02 -10.14 -8.37
CA GLY A 88 4.75 -8.94 -8.81
C GLY A 88 4.43 -7.67 -7.99
N GLY A 89 3.44 -7.73 -7.10
CA GLY A 89 3.10 -6.68 -6.16
C GLY A 89 1.96 -7.08 -5.22
N ALA A 90 1.94 -6.51 -4.01
CA ALA A 90 0.89 -6.74 -3.03
C ALA A 90 0.62 -5.48 -2.19
N LEU A 91 -0.61 -5.36 -1.70
CA LEU A 91 -1.14 -4.23 -0.93
C LEU A 91 -1.69 -4.74 0.41
N HIS A 92 -1.39 -4.03 1.48
CA HIS A 92 -2.04 -4.13 2.79
C HIS A 92 -2.65 -2.77 3.16
N LEU A 93 -3.81 -2.77 3.81
CA LEU A 93 -4.53 -1.55 4.20
C LEU A 93 -4.76 -1.53 5.71
N ASP A 94 -4.31 -0.45 6.34
CA ASP A 94 -4.59 -0.14 7.74
C ASP A 94 -5.56 1.04 7.78
N PHE A 95 -6.85 0.77 8.01
CA PHE A 95 -7.86 1.82 8.10
C PHE A 95 -7.69 2.63 9.39
N TYR A 96 -7.74 3.96 9.29
CA TYR A 96 -7.80 4.78 10.47
C TYR A 96 -9.11 4.53 11.21
N PRO A 97 -9.10 4.51 12.55
CA PRO A 97 -10.34 4.41 13.32
C PRO A 97 -11.26 5.55 12.89
N ALA A 98 -12.52 5.22 12.58
CA ALA A 98 -13.55 6.24 12.46
C ALA A 98 -13.54 6.99 13.79
N ARG A 99 -13.25 8.29 13.79
CA ARG A 99 -13.47 9.09 15.00
C ARG A 99 -14.93 8.84 15.41
N PRO A 100 -15.22 8.44 16.65
CA PRO A 100 -16.59 8.49 17.11
C PRO A 100 -17.07 9.91 16.83
N LEU A 101 -18.19 10.05 16.13
CA LEU A 101 -18.90 11.32 16.05
C LEU A 101 -19.06 11.77 17.50
N ASP A 102 -18.39 12.87 17.86
CA ASP A 102 -18.56 13.49 19.16
C ASP A 102 -20.07 13.58 19.41
N GLN A 103 -20.53 12.86 20.44
CA GLN A 103 -21.89 13.00 20.97
C GLN A 103 -21.98 14.42 21.52
N ARG A 104 -22.35 15.37 20.67
CA ARG A 104 -22.72 16.73 21.06
C ARG A 104 -24.23 16.83 21.21
#